data_AF-A0A2D6ENI3-F1
#
_entry.id   AF-A0A2D6ENI3-F1
#
_cell.length_a   1.000
_cell.length_b   1.000
_cell.length_c   1.000
_cell.angle_alpha   90.00
_cell.angle_beta   90.00
_cell.angle_gamma   90.00
#
_symmetry.space_group_name_H-M   'P 1'
#
loop_
_entity.id
_entity.type
_entity.pdbx_description
1 polymer ?
#
loop_
_entity_poly.entity_id
_entity_poly.type
_entity_poly.pdbx_seq_one_letter_code
_entity_poly.pdbx_strand_id
1 'polypeptide(L)'
;MLHNLQQTLQQHFLKQEGASLPSHDIVSGQMVERLAIYQNNIFVSLKKALHTTYPITAELVDLAYFRYIAEEYIKAYPPTSGCLFEYGEKFPEFLQNHPSAQNYTFLYDVAKLEWAVHQCEHAENDMSLTGLSLVHITEDDMENLRFKAVDRACLMAFNGAAVSLYNNIQSQCGFDVENIDLAHNEYALIWRDESYDCQVQGLSKAVYGAMQALFDGKTLRDIAEEDGGDTLEQALTLALQHQLIVRRDDHEQ
;
A
#
# COMPACT_ATOMS: atom_id res chain seq x y z
N MET A 1 -25.96 21.62 11.21
CA MET A 1 -26.95 21.53 10.10
C MET A 1 -26.30 21.34 8.73
N LEU A 2 -25.17 21.99 8.38
CA LEU A 2 -24.48 21.74 7.10
C LEU A 2 -23.89 20.33 6.94
N HIS A 3 -23.36 19.74 8.02
CA HIS A 3 -22.71 18.43 7.98
C HIS A 3 -23.68 17.28 7.67
N ASN A 4 -24.91 17.33 8.21
CA ASN A 4 -25.97 16.37 7.91
C ASN A 4 -26.48 16.51 6.47
N LEU A 5 -26.50 17.71 5.89
CA LEU A 5 -26.93 17.91 4.50
C LEU A 5 -25.92 17.31 3.52
N GLN A 6 -24.63 17.42 3.83
CA GLN A 6 -23.54 16.91 3.00
C GLN A 6 -23.48 15.37 3.01
N GLN A 7 -23.67 14.74 4.17
CA GLN A 7 -23.80 13.28 4.28
C GLN A 7 -25.09 12.75 3.65
N THR A 8 -26.22 13.47 3.84
CA THR A 8 -27.50 13.05 3.26
C THR A 8 -27.47 13.14 1.73
N LEU A 9 -26.81 14.15 1.15
CA LEU A 9 -26.64 14.25 -0.30
C LEU A 9 -25.68 13.18 -0.85
N GLN A 10 -24.55 12.91 -0.19
CA GLN A 10 -23.64 11.82 -0.59
C GLN A 10 -24.32 10.45 -0.59
N GLN A 11 -25.12 10.13 0.43
CA GLN A 11 -25.81 8.84 0.52
C GLN A 11 -26.96 8.68 -0.48
N HIS A 12 -27.58 9.78 -0.91
CA HIS A 12 -28.69 9.74 -1.86
C HIS A 12 -28.22 9.55 -3.32
N PHE A 13 -27.00 10.00 -3.66
CA PHE A 13 -26.46 9.89 -5.03
C PHE A 13 -25.78 8.55 -5.35
N LEU A 14 -25.35 7.79 -4.34
CA LEU A 14 -24.73 6.47 -4.51
C LEU A 14 -25.74 5.31 -4.68
N LYS A 15 -27.05 5.55 -4.51
CA LYS A 15 -28.08 4.48 -4.42
C LYS A 15 -29.18 4.45 -5.48
N GLN A 16 -29.22 5.34 -6.47
CA GLN A 16 -30.30 5.32 -7.48
C GLN A 16 -29.79 5.40 -8.92
N GLU A 17 -29.60 4.23 -9.54
CA GLU A 17 -30.01 4.06 -10.94
C GLU A 17 -31.55 4.00 -10.97
N GLY A 18 -32.19 4.92 -11.70
CA GLY A 18 -33.52 4.68 -12.27
C GLY A 18 -34.77 5.19 -11.52
N ALA A 19 -34.74 6.31 -10.79
CA ALA A 19 -35.98 6.96 -10.34
C ALA A 19 -36.14 8.37 -10.94
N SER A 20 -37.20 8.55 -11.73
CA SER A 20 -37.62 9.82 -12.31
C SER A 20 -37.83 10.88 -11.21
N LEU A 21 -37.15 12.03 -11.36
CA LEU A 21 -37.31 13.19 -10.49
C LEU A 21 -38.69 13.85 -10.70
N PRO A 22 -39.45 14.22 -9.66
CA PRO A 22 -40.66 15.01 -9.82
C PRO A 22 -40.28 16.41 -10.31
N SER A 23 -40.95 16.84 -11.37
CA SER A 23 -40.79 18.14 -12.00
C SER A 23 -41.08 19.30 -11.05
N HIS A 24 -40.03 19.99 -10.62
CA HIS A 24 -40.09 21.42 -10.32
C HIS A 24 -38.85 22.11 -10.88
N ASP A 25 -39.08 22.83 -11.98
CA ASP A 25 -38.15 23.76 -12.60
C ASP A 25 -37.62 24.76 -11.56
N ILE A 26 -36.32 24.65 -11.25
CA ILE A 26 -35.27 25.68 -11.04
C ILE A 26 -34.04 24.90 -10.55
N VAL A 27 -33.48 24.02 -11.38
CA VAL A 27 -32.05 23.74 -11.29
C VAL A 27 -31.43 24.73 -12.25
N SER A 28 -31.12 25.93 -11.75
CA SER A 28 -30.56 27.01 -12.57
C SER A 28 -29.33 26.49 -13.33
N GLY A 29 -29.13 26.90 -14.59
CA GLY A 29 -27.95 26.51 -15.37
C GLY A 29 -26.63 26.79 -14.63
N GLN A 30 -26.63 27.77 -13.72
CA GLN A 30 -25.53 28.08 -12.79
C GLN A 30 -25.23 26.97 -11.77
N MET A 31 -26.23 26.23 -11.28
CA MET A 31 -26.04 25.08 -10.38
C MET A 31 -25.42 23.90 -11.14
N VAL A 32 -25.87 23.65 -12.38
CA VAL A 32 -25.30 22.61 -13.26
C VAL A 32 -23.87 22.95 -13.66
N GLU A 33 -23.59 24.21 -13.97
CA GLU A 33 -22.24 24.70 -14.31
C GLU A 33 -21.29 24.62 -13.11
N ARG A 34 -21.74 25.00 -11.90
CA ARG A 34 -20.95 24.84 -10.67
C ARG A 34 -20.71 23.38 -10.31
N LEU A 35 -21.70 22.51 -10.54
CA LEU A 35 -21.56 21.07 -10.34
C LEU A 35 -20.55 20.46 -11.31
N ALA A 36 -20.57 20.86 -12.59
CA ALA A 36 -19.60 20.44 -13.59
C ALA A 36 -18.17 20.91 -13.23
N ILE A 37 -18.01 22.15 -12.76
CA ILE A 37 -16.71 22.65 -12.28
C ILE A 37 -16.21 21.85 -11.08
N TYR A 38 -17.08 21.53 -10.12
CA TYR A 38 -16.71 20.74 -8.94
C TYR A 38 -16.35 19.29 -9.31
N GLN A 39 -17.12 18.65 -10.19
CA GLN A 39 -16.82 17.31 -10.71
C GLN A 39 -15.49 17.29 -11.47
N ASN A 40 -15.23 18.31 -12.31
CA ASN A 40 -13.96 18.45 -13.00
C ASN A 40 -12.79 18.61 -12.04
N ASN A 41 -12.93 19.44 -11.00
CA ASN A 41 -11.90 19.62 -10.00
C ASN A 41 -11.62 18.33 -9.22
N ILE A 42 -12.67 17.58 -8.83
CA ILE A 42 -12.50 16.24 -8.23
C ILE A 42 -11.74 15.33 -9.19
N PHE A 43 -12.16 15.26 -10.45
CA PHE A 43 -11.55 14.36 -11.43
C PHE A 43 -10.06 14.67 -11.67
N VAL A 44 -9.69 15.95 -11.73
CA VAL A 44 -8.29 16.38 -11.81
C VAL A 44 -7.52 15.99 -10.54
N SER A 45 -8.10 16.21 -9.35
CA SER A 45 -7.48 15.82 -8.08
C SER A 45 -7.29 14.32 -7.94
N LEU A 46 -8.25 13.49 -8.37
CA LEU A 46 -8.15 12.03 -8.33
C LEU A 46 -7.06 11.52 -9.26
N LYS A 47 -6.95 12.06 -10.48
CA LYS A 47 -5.85 11.71 -11.38
C LYS A 47 -4.49 12.06 -10.78
N LYS A 48 -4.39 13.22 -10.13
CA LYS A 48 -3.16 13.64 -9.46
C LYS A 48 -2.83 12.71 -8.29
N ALA A 49 -3.83 12.34 -7.48
CA ALA A 49 -3.65 11.40 -6.38
C ALA A 49 -3.14 10.05 -6.88
N LEU A 50 -3.77 9.48 -7.91
CA LEU A 50 -3.31 8.22 -8.53
C LEU A 50 -1.87 8.33 -9.05
N HIS A 51 -1.51 9.42 -9.71
CA HIS A 51 -0.13 9.60 -10.18
C HIS A 51 0.88 9.77 -9.04
N THR A 52 0.47 10.37 -7.91
CA THR A 52 1.31 10.46 -6.71
C THR A 52 1.48 9.11 -6.05
N THR A 53 0.44 8.27 -6.03
CA THR A 53 0.47 6.93 -5.45
C THR A 53 1.17 5.91 -6.35
N TYR A 54 1.09 6.06 -7.67
CA TYR A 54 1.61 5.10 -8.66
C TYR A 54 2.63 5.69 -9.66
N PRO A 55 3.68 6.42 -9.21
CA PRO A 55 4.65 7.07 -10.09
C PRO A 55 5.47 6.08 -10.93
N ILE A 56 5.87 4.94 -10.37
CA ILE A 56 6.65 3.89 -11.05
C ILE A 56 5.79 3.20 -12.10
N THR A 57 4.54 2.88 -11.78
CA THR A 57 3.58 2.38 -12.78
C THR A 57 3.41 3.37 -13.92
N ALA A 58 3.32 4.68 -13.64
CA ALA A 58 3.20 5.71 -14.67
C ALA A 58 4.45 5.79 -15.57
N GLU A 59 5.64 5.61 -15.01
CA GLU A 59 6.89 5.58 -15.77
C GLU A 59 6.99 4.33 -16.66
N LEU A 60 6.61 3.15 -16.13
CA LEU A 60 6.66 1.87 -16.86
C LEU A 60 5.77 1.87 -18.11
N VAL A 61 4.61 2.50 -18.03
CA VAL A 61 3.59 2.46 -19.10
C VAL A 61 3.52 3.72 -19.94
N ASP A 62 4.34 4.73 -19.65
CA ASP A 62 4.21 6.11 -20.13
C ASP A 62 3.04 6.93 -19.54
N LEU A 63 3.29 8.23 -19.37
CA LEU A 63 2.35 9.15 -18.72
C LEU A 63 1.03 9.32 -19.49
N ALA A 64 1.04 9.22 -20.82
CA ALA A 64 -0.17 9.41 -21.61
C ALA A 64 -1.11 8.21 -21.43
N TYR A 65 -0.56 7.00 -21.48
CA TYR A 65 -1.30 5.78 -21.23
C TYR A 65 -1.75 5.66 -19.76
N PHE A 66 -0.89 6.00 -18.80
CA PHE A 66 -1.28 6.05 -17.38
C PHE A 66 -2.48 6.96 -17.16
N ARG A 67 -2.48 8.16 -17.75
CA ARG A 67 -3.60 9.10 -17.66
C ARG A 67 -4.88 8.51 -18.25
N TYR A 68 -4.81 7.83 -19.38
CA TYR A 68 -5.96 7.15 -19.98
C TYR A 68 -6.53 6.08 -19.03
N ILE A 69 -5.69 5.20 -18.48
CA ILE A 69 -6.13 4.16 -17.54
C ILE A 69 -6.70 4.77 -16.25
N ALA A 70 -6.07 5.80 -15.71
CA ALA A 70 -6.55 6.49 -14.51
C ALA A 70 -7.96 7.07 -14.73
N GLU A 71 -8.26 7.59 -15.92
CA GLU A 71 -9.60 8.07 -16.27
C GLU A 71 -10.64 6.95 -16.28
N GLU A 72 -10.30 5.80 -16.85
CA GLU A 72 -11.19 4.63 -16.86
C GLU A 72 -11.39 4.05 -15.45
N TYR A 73 -10.33 4.01 -14.63
CA TYR A 73 -10.42 3.61 -13.22
C TYR A 73 -11.37 4.53 -12.44
N ILE A 74 -11.24 5.85 -12.59
CA ILE A 74 -12.10 6.81 -11.87
C ILE A 74 -13.58 6.66 -12.23
N LYS A 75 -13.88 6.34 -13.49
CA LYS A 75 -15.27 6.08 -13.92
C LYS A 75 -15.81 4.77 -13.36
N ALA A 76 -14.97 3.72 -13.29
CA ALA A 76 -15.36 2.42 -12.78
C ALA A 76 -15.46 2.37 -11.24
N TYR A 77 -14.59 3.11 -10.55
CA TYR A 77 -14.46 3.14 -9.09
C TYR A 77 -14.54 4.60 -8.58
N PRO A 78 -15.72 5.24 -8.65
CA PRO A 78 -15.86 6.59 -8.12
C PRO A 78 -15.56 6.64 -6.61
N PRO A 79 -14.96 7.73 -6.10
CA PRO A 79 -14.61 7.85 -4.70
C PRO A 79 -15.87 7.79 -3.82
N THR A 80 -15.84 6.94 -2.81
CA THR A 80 -16.91 6.78 -1.82
C THR A 80 -16.69 7.62 -0.56
N SER A 81 -15.46 8.08 -0.32
CA SER A 81 -15.05 8.96 0.77
C SER A 81 -14.38 10.23 0.23
N GLY A 82 -14.27 11.26 1.07
CA GLY A 82 -13.48 12.47 0.75
C GLY A 82 -11.98 12.31 1.03
N CYS A 83 -11.55 11.14 1.51
CA CYS A 83 -10.16 10.87 1.85
C CYS A 83 -9.41 10.43 0.58
N LEU A 84 -8.61 11.33 0.01
CA LEU A 84 -7.83 11.02 -1.20
C LEU A 84 -6.73 9.98 -0.94
N PHE A 85 -6.29 9.80 0.31
CA PHE A 85 -5.27 8.83 0.66
C PHE A 85 -5.77 7.38 0.56
N GLU A 86 -7.07 7.15 0.72
CA GLU A 86 -7.66 5.81 0.53
C GLU A 86 -7.96 5.53 -0.95
N TYR A 87 -7.87 6.55 -1.80
CA TYR A 87 -8.30 6.47 -3.18
C TYR A 87 -7.18 5.95 -4.08
N GLY A 88 -7.26 4.66 -4.39
CA GLY A 88 -6.28 4.00 -5.24
C GLY A 88 -6.19 2.51 -4.98
N GLU A 89 -6.68 2.03 -3.83
CA GLU A 89 -6.57 0.63 -3.39
C GLU A 89 -6.87 -0.42 -4.45
N LYS A 90 -7.91 -0.21 -5.28
CA LYS A 90 -8.36 -1.18 -6.29
C LYS A 90 -7.67 -1.02 -7.64
N PHE A 91 -6.74 -0.08 -7.77
CA PHE A 91 -6.05 0.20 -9.02
C PHE A 91 -5.22 -0.97 -9.52
N PRO A 92 -4.48 -1.72 -8.67
CA PRO A 92 -3.75 -2.90 -9.13
C PRO A 92 -4.69 -3.97 -9.73
N GLU A 93 -5.76 -4.35 -9.02
CA GLU A 93 -6.73 -5.32 -9.52
C GLU A 93 -7.43 -4.83 -10.79
N PHE A 94 -7.68 -3.52 -10.88
CA PHE A 94 -8.21 -2.93 -12.10
C PHE A 94 -7.23 -3.08 -13.27
N LEU A 95 -5.95 -2.77 -13.09
CA LEU A 95 -4.91 -2.95 -14.10
C LEU A 95 -4.86 -4.40 -14.59
N GLN A 96 -4.86 -5.37 -13.68
CA GLN A 96 -4.79 -6.78 -14.03
C GLN A 96 -5.96 -7.24 -14.91
N ASN A 97 -7.15 -6.68 -14.67
CA ASN A 97 -8.38 -7.03 -15.40
C ASN A 97 -8.63 -6.14 -16.63
N HIS A 98 -7.88 -5.04 -16.80
CA HIS A 98 -8.11 -4.10 -17.88
C HIS A 98 -7.60 -4.67 -19.22
N PRO A 99 -8.42 -4.71 -20.29
CA PRO A 99 -8.05 -5.36 -21.55
C PRO A 99 -6.74 -4.86 -22.18
N SER A 100 -6.44 -3.56 -22.05
CA SER A 100 -5.21 -3.00 -22.62
C SER A 100 -3.95 -3.32 -21.80
N ALA A 101 -4.08 -3.72 -20.54
CA ALA A 101 -2.97 -3.99 -19.63
C ALA A 101 -2.61 -5.48 -19.50
N GLN A 102 -3.38 -6.39 -20.14
CA GLN A 102 -3.18 -7.84 -20.05
C GLN A 102 -1.80 -8.33 -20.47
N ASN A 103 -1.12 -7.60 -21.37
CA ASN A 103 0.21 -7.95 -21.84
C ASN A 103 1.33 -7.59 -20.86
N TYR A 104 1.02 -6.86 -19.78
CA TYR A 104 1.99 -6.32 -18.84
C TYR A 104 1.77 -6.93 -17.44
N THR A 105 2.07 -8.22 -17.29
CA THR A 105 1.81 -8.97 -16.05
C THR A 105 2.52 -8.38 -14.83
N PHE A 106 3.68 -7.72 -15.02
CA PHE A 106 4.44 -7.08 -13.95
C PHE A 106 3.77 -5.82 -13.37
N LEU A 107 2.87 -5.14 -14.11
CA LEU A 107 2.23 -3.90 -13.63
C LEU A 107 1.36 -4.13 -12.42
N TYR A 108 0.72 -5.30 -12.32
CA TYR A 108 -0.08 -5.65 -11.15
C TYR A 108 0.78 -5.68 -9.89
N ASP A 109 1.91 -6.38 -9.94
CA ASP A 109 2.80 -6.55 -8.79
C ASP A 109 3.50 -5.23 -8.43
N VAL A 110 3.91 -4.42 -9.42
CA VAL A 110 4.47 -3.07 -9.17
C VAL A 110 3.43 -2.15 -8.54
N ALA A 111 2.21 -2.07 -9.09
CA ALA A 111 1.16 -1.23 -8.52
C ALA A 111 0.79 -1.67 -7.10
N LYS A 112 0.80 -2.98 -6.80
CA LYS A 112 0.61 -3.48 -5.44
C LYS A 112 1.71 -3.04 -4.48
N LEU A 113 2.95 -3.08 -4.93
CA LEU A 113 4.10 -2.62 -4.15
C LEU A 113 3.96 -1.13 -3.85
N GLU A 114 3.64 -0.31 -4.86
CA GLU A 114 3.43 1.13 -4.70
C GLU A 114 2.27 1.45 -3.75
N TRP A 115 1.18 0.68 -3.82
CA TRP A 115 0.09 0.83 -2.86
C TRP A 115 0.54 0.53 -1.43
N ALA A 116 1.34 -0.52 -1.21
CA ALA A 116 1.85 -0.84 0.12
C ALA A 116 2.85 0.21 0.65
N VAL A 117 3.66 0.79 -0.24
CA VAL A 117 4.49 1.97 0.07
C VAL A 117 3.61 3.12 0.55
N HIS A 118 2.60 3.49 -0.26
CA HIS A 118 1.64 4.55 0.09
C HIS A 118 0.91 4.29 1.41
N GLN A 119 0.56 3.03 1.73
CA GLN A 119 -0.02 2.67 3.01
C GLN A 119 0.97 2.87 4.18
N CYS A 120 2.23 2.48 4.03
CA CYS A 120 3.26 2.71 5.04
C CYS A 120 3.53 4.21 5.25
N GLU A 121 3.47 5.02 4.18
CA GLU A 121 3.62 6.48 4.27
C GLU A 121 2.53 7.13 5.14
N HIS A 122 1.31 6.59 5.12
CA HIS A 122 0.15 7.14 5.83
C HIS A 122 -0.20 6.40 7.12
N ALA A 123 0.52 5.33 7.46
CA ALA A 123 0.32 4.57 8.68
C ALA A 123 0.51 5.44 9.93
N GLU A 124 -0.24 5.14 10.99
CA GLU A 124 -0.05 5.78 12.29
C GLU A 124 1.30 5.36 12.90
N ASN A 125 1.88 6.23 13.73
CA ASN A 125 3.09 5.88 14.45
C ASN A 125 2.72 5.09 15.71
N ASP A 126 3.22 3.88 15.84
CA ASP A 126 3.15 3.11 17.08
C ASP A 126 3.87 3.87 18.21
N MET A 127 3.10 4.42 19.13
CA MET A 127 3.63 5.14 20.31
C MET A 127 4.43 4.22 21.27
N SER A 128 4.43 2.90 21.03
CA SER A 128 4.94 1.88 21.95
C SER A 128 6.40 1.47 21.72
N LEU A 129 7.07 2.00 20.68
CA LEU A 129 8.47 1.65 20.36
C LEU A 129 9.49 2.09 21.42
N THR A 130 9.08 2.88 22.41
CA THR A 130 9.95 3.31 23.52
C THR A 130 10.31 2.18 24.51
N GLY A 131 9.80 0.96 24.30
CA GLY A 131 9.71 -0.08 25.32
C GLY A 131 10.38 -1.43 25.04
N LEU A 132 11.33 -1.58 24.10
CA LEU A 132 12.19 -2.79 24.05
C LEU A 132 13.19 -2.81 25.22
N SER A 133 12.71 -2.66 26.45
CA SER A 133 13.51 -2.80 27.67
C SER A 133 13.78 -4.28 27.90
N LEU A 134 14.83 -4.78 27.25
CA LEU A 134 15.37 -6.14 27.41
C LEU A 134 16.05 -6.37 28.78
N VAL A 135 15.91 -5.43 29.72
CA VAL A 135 16.78 -5.30 30.91
C VAL A 135 16.57 -6.40 31.97
N HIS A 136 15.61 -7.31 31.83
CA HIS A 136 15.39 -8.41 32.80
C HIS A 136 14.90 -9.72 32.15
N ILE A 137 15.27 -10.01 30.90
CA ILE A 137 14.83 -11.24 30.21
C ILE A 137 15.84 -12.36 30.48
N THR A 138 15.38 -13.49 31.02
CA THR A 138 16.22 -14.70 31.16
C THR A 138 16.32 -15.44 29.82
N GLU A 139 17.31 -16.32 29.63
CA GLU A 139 17.47 -17.07 28.36
C GLU A 139 16.22 -17.88 27.98
N ASP A 140 15.54 -18.50 28.95
CA ASP A 140 14.30 -19.26 28.71
C ASP A 140 13.10 -18.33 28.41
N ASP A 141 13.11 -17.10 28.95
CA ASP A 141 12.14 -16.07 28.56
C ASP A 141 12.41 -15.53 27.15
N MET A 142 13.68 -15.47 26.72
CA MET A 142 14.06 -14.99 25.39
C MET A 142 13.51 -15.89 24.28
N GLU A 143 13.65 -17.21 24.43
CA GLU A 143 13.17 -18.18 23.45
C GLU A 143 11.65 -18.13 23.25
N ASN A 144 10.90 -17.74 24.29
CA ASN A 144 9.44 -17.62 24.27
C ASN A 144 8.93 -16.23 23.88
N LEU A 145 9.81 -15.27 23.56
CA LEU A 145 9.39 -13.93 23.15
C LEU A 145 8.58 -13.96 21.86
N ARG A 146 7.53 -13.13 21.84
CA ARG A 146 6.68 -12.89 20.68
C ARG A 146 6.70 -11.41 20.34
N PHE A 147 6.64 -11.14 19.05
CA PHE A 147 6.63 -9.79 18.52
C PHE A 147 5.41 -9.61 17.61
N LYS A 148 5.08 -8.36 17.32
CA LYS A 148 4.17 -7.99 16.23
C LYS A 148 4.83 -6.89 15.40
N ALA A 149 4.50 -6.83 14.12
CA ALA A 149 4.92 -5.75 13.24
C ALA A 149 4.38 -4.40 13.74
N VAL A 150 5.11 -3.33 13.44
CA VAL A 150 4.59 -1.96 13.52
C VAL A 150 3.67 -1.66 12.32
N ASP A 151 2.70 -0.77 12.47
CA ASP A 151 1.73 -0.42 11.41
C ASP A 151 2.40 0.22 10.19
N ARG A 152 3.56 0.84 10.40
CA ARG A 152 4.38 1.47 9.35
C ARG A 152 5.29 0.50 8.59
N ALA A 153 5.11 -0.81 8.74
CA ALA A 153 5.91 -1.83 8.08
C ALA A 153 5.05 -2.99 7.58
N CYS A 154 5.37 -3.53 6.41
CA CYS A 154 4.71 -4.72 5.88
C CYS A 154 5.66 -5.59 5.05
N LEU A 155 5.25 -6.84 4.86
CA LEU A 155 5.93 -7.84 4.05
C LEU A 155 5.08 -8.19 2.83
N MET A 156 5.70 -8.25 1.66
CA MET A 156 5.02 -8.64 0.42
C MET A 156 5.81 -9.68 -0.35
N ALA A 157 5.09 -10.58 -1.01
CA ALA A 157 5.64 -11.53 -1.96
C ALA A 157 5.01 -11.29 -3.33
N PHE A 158 5.83 -11.35 -4.37
CA PHE A 158 5.46 -11.10 -5.75
C PHE A 158 5.84 -12.29 -6.64
N ASN A 159 5.10 -12.49 -7.72
CA ASN A 159 5.38 -13.55 -8.70
C ASN A 159 6.16 -13.01 -9.90
N GLY A 160 6.81 -11.86 -9.73
CA GLY A 160 7.61 -11.17 -10.73
C GLY A 160 8.48 -10.10 -10.08
N ALA A 161 9.25 -9.39 -10.93
CA ALA A 161 10.33 -8.52 -10.52
C ALA A 161 9.91 -7.11 -10.02
N ALA A 162 8.86 -7.02 -9.21
CA ALA A 162 8.31 -5.75 -8.76
C ALA A 162 9.28 -4.90 -7.92
N VAL A 163 10.05 -5.55 -7.04
CA VAL A 163 11.06 -4.90 -6.19
C VAL A 163 12.22 -4.38 -7.02
N SER A 164 12.71 -5.20 -7.96
CA SER A 164 13.79 -4.81 -8.87
C SER A 164 13.38 -3.64 -9.76
N LEU A 165 12.18 -3.69 -10.35
CA LEU A 165 11.64 -2.61 -11.17
C LEU A 165 11.47 -1.32 -10.36
N TYR A 166 10.86 -1.42 -9.18
CA TYR A 166 10.66 -0.29 -8.27
C TYR A 166 12.00 0.38 -7.91
N ASN A 167 12.99 -0.40 -7.44
CA ASN A 167 14.27 0.14 -7.02
C ASN A 167 15.10 0.71 -8.17
N ASN A 168 15.05 0.11 -9.35
CA ASN A 168 15.76 0.60 -10.53
C ASN A 168 15.23 1.98 -10.96
N ILE A 169 13.91 2.13 -11.03
CA ILE A 169 13.27 3.37 -11.46
C ILE A 169 13.43 4.46 -10.39
N GLN A 170 13.21 4.11 -9.12
CA GLN A 170 13.34 5.04 -7.99
C GLN A 170 14.76 5.62 -7.87
N SER A 171 15.79 4.80 -8.12
CA SER A 171 17.19 5.22 -8.02
C SER A 171 17.67 6.08 -9.20
N GLN A 172 16.85 6.27 -10.23
CA GLN A 172 17.20 6.99 -11.47
C GLN A 172 18.49 6.47 -12.14
N CYS A 173 18.89 5.22 -11.86
CA CYS A 173 20.13 4.63 -12.37
C CYS A 173 20.06 4.21 -13.85
N GLY A 174 19.02 4.66 -14.57
CA GLY A 174 18.74 4.22 -15.94
C GLY A 174 17.91 2.94 -15.95
N PHE A 175 16.94 2.92 -16.83
CA PHE A 175 15.95 1.86 -17.02
C PHE A 175 16.61 0.68 -17.75
N ASP A 176 17.36 -0.17 -17.04
CA ASP A 176 17.99 -1.37 -17.60
C ASP A 176 17.11 -2.61 -17.34
N VAL A 177 15.94 -2.64 -18.00
CA VAL A 177 15.00 -3.77 -17.91
C VAL A 177 15.53 -4.99 -18.67
N GLU A 178 16.51 -4.84 -19.57
CA GLU A 178 17.05 -5.95 -20.37
C GLU A 178 17.75 -7.01 -19.51
N ASN A 179 18.19 -6.65 -18.30
CA ASN A 179 18.84 -7.55 -17.36
C ASN A 179 17.94 -8.02 -16.20
N ILE A 180 16.68 -7.61 -16.16
CA ILE A 180 15.74 -8.00 -15.09
C ILE A 180 14.93 -9.22 -15.52
N ASP A 181 15.05 -10.32 -14.78
CA ASP A 181 14.18 -11.48 -14.95
C ASP A 181 12.78 -11.18 -14.39
N LEU A 182 11.88 -10.74 -15.26
CA LEU A 182 10.52 -10.35 -14.90
C LEU A 182 9.67 -11.49 -14.31
N ALA A 183 10.08 -12.76 -14.48
CA ALA A 183 9.38 -13.93 -13.95
C ALA A 183 9.94 -14.42 -12.60
N HIS A 184 10.94 -13.73 -12.05
CA HIS A 184 11.53 -14.09 -10.77
C HIS A 184 10.62 -13.68 -9.61
N ASN A 185 10.34 -14.60 -8.70
CA ASN A 185 9.59 -14.29 -7.47
C ASN A 185 10.45 -13.45 -6.54
N GLU A 186 9.94 -12.29 -6.15
CA GLU A 186 10.61 -11.38 -5.22
C GLU A 186 9.84 -11.25 -3.92
N TYR A 187 10.59 -10.97 -2.84
CA TYR A 187 10.06 -10.76 -1.50
C TYR A 187 10.52 -9.39 -1.03
N ALA A 188 9.62 -8.62 -0.46
CA ALA A 188 9.89 -7.24 -0.06
C ALA A 188 9.58 -7.02 1.42
N LEU A 189 10.46 -6.27 2.07
CA LEU A 189 10.16 -5.53 3.28
C LEU A 189 9.95 -4.07 2.90
N ILE A 190 8.81 -3.52 3.30
CA ILE A 190 8.43 -2.13 3.05
C ILE A 190 8.20 -1.48 4.41
N TRP A 191 8.82 -0.33 4.65
CA TRP A 191 8.60 0.40 5.90
C TRP A 191 8.83 1.89 5.74
N ARG A 192 8.15 2.70 6.55
CA ARG A 192 8.47 4.12 6.70
C ARG A 192 9.52 4.29 7.79
N ASP A 193 10.63 4.97 7.52
CA ASP A 193 11.64 5.26 8.52
C ASP A 193 11.30 6.49 9.39
N GLU A 194 12.18 6.85 10.34
CA GLU A 194 11.99 8.01 11.23
C GLU A 194 12.01 9.36 10.49
N SER A 195 12.56 9.40 9.26
CA SER A 195 12.58 10.59 8.40
C SER A 195 11.28 10.78 7.61
N TYR A 196 10.31 9.89 7.79
CA TYR A 196 9.04 9.81 7.04
C TYR A 196 9.19 9.38 5.57
N ASP A 197 10.34 8.81 5.20
CA ASP A 197 10.55 8.25 3.88
C ASP A 197 10.27 6.74 3.89
N CYS A 198 9.57 6.24 2.86
CA CYS A 198 9.36 4.81 2.71
C CYS A 198 10.52 4.13 2.00
N GLN A 199 11.00 3.06 2.61
CA GLN A 199 12.06 2.20 2.14
C GLN A 199 11.46 0.90 1.62
N VAL A 200 12.07 0.37 0.56
CA VAL A 200 11.72 -0.92 -0.03
C VAL A 200 13.00 -1.74 -0.15
N GLN A 201 13.06 -2.87 0.55
CA GLN A 201 14.20 -3.77 0.53
C GLN A 201 13.79 -5.16 0.05
N GLY A 202 14.51 -5.67 -0.96
CA GLY A 202 14.39 -7.06 -1.38
C GLY A 202 14.96 -8.02 -0.33
N LEU A 203 14.25 -9.10 -0.05
CA LEU A 203 14.63 -10.16 0.87
C LEU A 203 14.82 -11.48 0.13
N SER A 204 15.68 -12.34 0.68
CA SER A 204 15.67 -13.74 0.29
C SER A 204 14.40 -14.42 0.80
N LYS A 205 13.97 -15.50 0.14
CA LYS A 205 12.80 -16.28 0.58
C LYS A 205 12.91 -16.75 2.03
N ALA A 206 14.11 -17.14 2.46
CA ALA A 206 14.36 -17.60 3.82
C ALA A 206 14.16 -16.46 4.83
N VAL A 207 14.81 -15.31 4.61
CA VAL A 207 14.68 -14.15 5.51
C VAL A 207 13.24 -13.63 5.54
N TYR A 208 12.55 -13.63 4.40
CA TYR A 208 11.11 -13.32 4.34
C TYR A 208 10.27 -14.26 5.21
N GLY A 209 10.52 -15.58 5.15
CA GLY A 209 9.83 -16.57 5.98
C GLY A 209 10.00 -16.32 7.48
N ALA A 210 11.24 -16.12 7.92
CA ALA A 210 11.53 -15.85 9.32
C ALA A 210 10.93 -14.52 9.80
N MET A 211 10.97 -13.48 8.95
CA MET A 211 10.38 -12.18 9.28
C MET A 211 8.84 -12.23 9.31
N GLN A 212 8.23 -13.00 8.42
CA GLN A 212 6.78 -13.23 8.44
C GLN A 212 6.38 -13.95 9.73
N ALA A 213 7.11 -15.00 10.11
CA ALA A 213 6.84 -15.73 11.35
C ALA A 213 7.01 -14.84 12.60
N LEU A 214 7.99 -13.92 12.57
CA LEU A 214 8.18 -12.91 13.61
C LEU A 214 7.00 -11.94 13.68
N PHE A 215 6.51 -11.46 12.54
CA PHE A 215 5.38 -10.53 12.45
C PHE A 215 4.06 -11.18 12.85
N ASP A 216 3.89 -12.48 12.58
CA ASP A 216 2.74 -13.29 12.98
C ASP A 216 2.74 -13.62 14.49
N GLY A 217 3.83 -13.30 15.19
CA GLY A 217 3.99 -13.51 16.62
C GLY A 217 4.28 -14.94 17.03
N LYS A 218 4.94 -15.73 16.17
CA LYS A 218 5.58 -16.99 16.59
C LYS A 218 6.66 -16.73 17.65
N THR A 219 6.99 -17.76 18.43
CA THR A 219 8.10 -17.63 19.39
C THR A 219 9.44 -17.67 18.67
N LEU A 220 10.48 -17.06 19.25
CA LEU A 220 11.83 -17.14 18.69
C LEU A 220 12.31 -18.60 18.58
N ARG A 221 11.92 -19.48 19.51
CA ARG A 221 12.19 -20.92 19.46
C ARG A 221 11.58 -21.57 18.21
N ASP A 222 10.28 -21.36 17.99
CA ASP A 222 9.57 -21.97 16.85
C ASP A 222 10.21 -21.57 15.52
N ILE A 223 10.61 -20.30 15.38
CA ILE A 223 11.23 -19.79 14.14
C ILE A 223 12.63 -20.38 13.96
N ALA A 224 13.43 -20.47 15.04
CA ALA A 224 14.77 -21.04 14.99
C ALA A 224 14.78 -22.52 14.58
N GLU A 225 13.75 -23.28 15.00
CA GLU A 225 13.57 -24.68 14.63
C GLU A 225 13.14 -24.87 13.16
N GLU A 226 12.33 -23.96 12.61
CA GLU A 226 11.81 -24.03 11.23
C GLU A 226 12.82 -23.53 10.17
N ASP A 227 13.43 -22.37 10.38
CA ASP A 227 14.20 -21.64 9.34
C ASP A 227 15.73 -21.66 9.55
N GLY A 228 16.19 -22.25 10.65
CA GLY A 228 17.58 -22.24 11.08
C GLY A 228 18.01 -20.90 11.71
N GLY A 229 18.92 -20.98 12.69
CA GLY A 229 19.32 -19.82 13.51
C GLY A 229 19.82 -18.60 12.73
N ASP A 230 20.60 -18.81 11.66
CA ASP A 230 21.19 -17.72 10.86
C ASP A 230 20.14 -16.84 10.15
N THR A 231 19.01 -17.42 9.76
CA THR A 231 17.91 -16.70 9.07
C THR A 231 17.15 -15.83 10.07
N LEU A 232 16.89 -16.39 11.26
CA LEU A 232 16.25 -15.67 12.36
C LEU A 232 17.12 -14.49 12.82
N GLU A 233 18.43 -14.68 12.95
CA GLU A 233 19.35 -13.61 13.34
C GLU A 233 19.30 -12.45 12.34
N GLN A 234 19.30 -12.73 11.03
CA GLN A 234 19.16 -11.72 9.99
C GLN A 234 17.83 -10.98 10.07
N ALA A 235 16.72 -11.69 10.27
CA ALA A 235 15.40 -11.09 10.40
C ALA A 235 15.29 -10.19 11.64
N LEU A 236 15.78 -10.66 12.80
CA LEU A 236 15.82 -9.89 14.04
C LEU A 236 16.72 -8.65 13.91
N THR A 237 17.88 -8.79 13.28
CA THR A 237 18.81 -7.67 13.06
C THR A 237 18.13 -6.57 12.25
N LEU A 238 17.49 -6.92 11.12
CA LEU A 238 16.74 -5.95 10.30
C LEU A 238 15.59 -5.32 11.09
N ALA A 239 14.79 -6.13 11.78
CA ALA A 239 13.64 -5.67 12.53
C ALA A 239 14.03 -4.72 13.67
N LEU A 240 15.09 -5.03 14.42
CA LEU A 240 15.58 -4.18 15.52
C LEU A 240 16.25 -2.91 15.00
N GLN A 241 17.09 -3.02 13.97
CA GLN A 241 17.78 -1.88 13.36
C GLN A 241 16.80 -0.79 12.90
N HIS A 242 15.67 -1.19 12.32
CA HIS A 242 14.66 -0.28 11.78
C HIS A 242 13.44 -0.10 12.70
N GLN A 243 13.50 -0.67 13.91
CA GLN A 243 12.44 -0.62 14.93
C GLN A 243 11.07 -1.06 14.38
N LEU A 244 11.06 -2.18 13.64
CA LEU A 244 9.89 -2.70 12.91
C LEU A 244 9.02 -3.64 13.73
N ILE A 245 9.42 -3.92 14.97
CA ILE A 245 8.73 -4.85 15.85
C ILE A 245 8.49 -4.24 17.22
N VAL A 246 7.34 -4.56 17.79
CA VAL A 246 7.03 -4.32 19.20
C VAL A 246 6.78 -5.65 19.89
N ARG A 247 7.14 -5.73 21.18
CA ARG A 247 6.85 -6.93 21.98
C ARG A 247 5.34 -7.11 22.04
N ARG A 248 4.89 -8.35 21.83
CA ARG A 248 3.50 -8.74 22.06
C ARG A 248 3.39 -9.23 23.50
N ASP A 249 2.77 -8.44 24.36
CA ASP A 249 2.44 -8.89 25.72
C ASP A 249 1.20 -9.79 25.67
N ASP A 250 1.19 -10.86 26.47
CA ASP A 250 0.11 -11.88 26.50
C ASP A 250 -1.27 -11.31 26.92
N HIS A 251 -1.38 -10.02 27.22
CA HIS A 251 -2.58 -9.35 27.73
C HIS A 251 -3.43 -8.62 26.68
N GLU A 252 -3.01 -8.56 25.41
CA GLU A 252 -3.85 -8.03 24.31
C GLU A 252 -4.54 -9.19 23.55
N GLN A 253 -5.69 -9.63 24.08
CA GLN A 253 -6.73 -10.39 23.34
C GLN A 253 -7.92 -9.49 23.05
#